data_AF-A0A6G5R3R8-F1
#
_entry.id   AF-A0A6G5R3R8-F1
#
_cell.length_a   1.000
_cell.length_b   1.000
_cell.length_c   1.000
_cell.angle_alpha   90.00
_cell.angle_beta   90.00
_cell.angle_gamma   90.00
#
_symmetry.space_group_name_H-M   'P 1'
#
loop_
_entity.id
_entity.type
_entity.pdbx_description
1 polymer ?
#
loop_
_entity_poly.entity_id
_entity_poly.type
_entity_poly.pdbx_seq_one_letter_code
_entity_poly.pdbx_strand_id
1 'polypeptide(L)'
;MITKNELKDVALFSIAYSMLEYDDGDDKYITKQITADLERLKTEMLDILQIYKSESKRIMNIIDKVHHAVAVKKGNFCITAPQLALSLLCLFLPPNERKFKRLCEPLTNFWVKNEELIRSIIVRANDGKYENYAQASEQIAYIYIENI
;
A
#
# COMPACT_ATOMS: atom_id res chain seq x y z
N MET A 1 -24.25 3.39 -1.59
CA MET A 1 -23.93 2.65 -0.35
C MET A 1 -22.60 1.93 -0.57
N ILE A 2 -21.62 2.17 0.29
CA ILE A 2 -20.27 1.60 0.14
C ILE A 2 -20.30 0.11 0.55
N THR A 3 -19.71 -0.74 -0.29
CA THR A 3 -19.76 -2.19 -0.08
C THR A 3 -18.71 -2.66 0.93
N LYS A 4 -18.88 -3.85 1.50
CA LYS A 4 -17.88 -4.43 2.41
C LYS A 4 -16.53 -4.67 1.72
N ASN A 5 -16.54 -5.11 0.46
CA ASN A 5 -15.30 -5.34 -0.30
C ASN A 5 -14.57 -4.02 -0.59
N GLU A 6 -15.32 -2.97 -0.91
CA GLU A 6 -14.74 -1.64 -1.09
C GLU A 6 -14.09 -1.11 0.19
N LEU A 7 -14.71 -1.31 1.37
CA LEU A 7 -14.07 -0.94 2.65
C LEU A 7 -12.78 -1.73 2.93
N LYS A 8 -12.71 -2.99 2.50
CA LYS A 8 -11.49 -3.81 2.61
C LYS A 8 -10.39 -3.29 1.69
N ASP A 9 -10.73 -2.97 0.45
CA ASP A 9 -9.79 -2.38 -0.51
C ASP A 9 -9.25 -1.05 0.00
N VAL A 10 -10.13 -0.19 0.52
CA VAL A 10 -9.75 1.10 1.11
C VAL A 10 -8.92 0.90 2.39
N ALA A 11 -9.20 -0.12 3.20
CA ALA A 11 -8.37 -0.43 4.37
C ALA A 11 -6.94 -0.84 3.99
N LEU A 12 -6.75 -1.69 2.98
CA LEU A 12 -5.40 -1.99 2.44
C LEU A 12 -4.73 -0.74 1.88
N PHE A 13 -5.50 0.10 1.17
CA PHE A 13 -5.00 1.37 0.65
C PHE A 13 -4.57 2.35 1.75
N SER A 14 -5.33 2.44 2.84
CA SER A 14 -4.99 3.23 4.03
C SER A 14 -3.74 2.71 4.74
N ILE A 15 -3.57 1.38 4.83
CA ILE A 15 -2.34 0.78 5.37
C ILE A 15 -1.15 1.19 4.50
N ALA A 16 -1.24 1.03 3.18
CA ALA A 16 -0.19 1.45 2.26
C ALA A 16 0.15 2.95 2.42
N TYR A 17 -0.86 3.83 2.50
CA TYR A 17 -0.65 5.26 2.75
C TYR A 17 0.11 5.50 4.06
N SER A 18 -0.32 4.89 5.16
CA SER A 18 0.32 5.07 6.47
C SER A 18 1.78 4.62 6.49
N MET A 19 2.11 3.57 5.73
CA MET A 19 3.48 3.05 5.61
C MET A 19 4.38 3.96 4.75
N LEU A 20 3.82 4.69 3.77
CA LEU A 20 4.54 5.74 3.04
C LEU A 20 4.76 7.00 3.89
N GLU A 21 3.85 7.29 4.82
CA GLU A 21 3.98 8.41 5.76
C GLU A 21 4.95 8.13 6.91
N TYR A 22 5.21 6.85 7.22
CA TYR A 22 6.13 6.47 8.30
C TYR A 22 7.61 6.75 7.99
N ASP A 23 7.92 7.22 6.78
CA ASP A 23 9.29 7.51 6.35
C ASP A 23 9.72 8.95 6.73
N ASP A 24 9.91 9.16 8.03
CA ASP A 24 10.42 10.40 8.64
C ASP A 24 11.96 10.40 8.79
N GLY A 25 12.67 9.48 8.13
CA GLY A 25 14.13 9.48 8.11
C GLY A 25 14.68 10.58 7.20
N ASP A 26 15.67 11.34 7.68
CA ASP A 26 16.42 12.35 6.89
C ASP A 26 17.01 11.82 5.56
N ASP A 27 17.01 10.50 5.34
CA ASP A 27 17.32 9.82 4.09
C ASP A 27 16.14 9.90 3.11
N LYS A 28 15.89 11.10 2.56
CA LYS A 28 15.03 11.28 1.38
C LYS A 28 15.36 10.19 0.36
N TYR A 29 14.35 9.42 -0.07
CA TYR A 29 14.49 8.36 -1.08
C TYR A 29 15.51 8.73 -2.14
N ILE A 30 16.43 7.79 -2.43
CA ILE A 30 17.45 7.69 -3.50
C ILE A 30 17.74 8.96 -4.33
N THR A 31 16.74 9.64 -4.90
CA THR A 31 16.86 10.94 -5.57
C THR A 31 15.74 11.91 -5.20
N LYS A 32 16.00 13.23 -5.29
CA LYS A 32 14.98 14.29 -5.14
C LYS A 32 13.74 14.09 -6.02
N GLN A 33 13.92 13.53 -7.22
CA GLN A 33 12.82 13.25 -8.14
C GLN A 33 11.89 12.18 -7.57
N ILE A 34 12.44 11.08 -7.04
CA ILE A 34 11.64 10.00 -6.43
C ILE A 34 10.92 10.51 -5.20
N THR A 35 11.56 11.37 -4.40
CA THR A 35 10.89 12.03 -3.27
C THR A 35 9.68 12.85 -3.74
N ALA A 36 9.84 13.68 -4.78
CA ALA A 36 8.73 14.48 -5.32
C ALA A 36 7.61 13.60 -5.91
N ASP A 37 7.98 12.53 -6.60
CA ASP A 37 7.03 11.57 -7.16
C ASP A 37 6.23 10.86 -6.05
N LEU A 38 6.87 10.52 -4.94
CA LEU A 38 6.21 9.93 -3.79
C LEU A 38 5.29 10.92 -3.08
N GLU A 39 5.71 12.17 -2.88
CA GLU A 39 4.84 13.21 -2.30
C GLU A 39 3.58 13.44 -3.15
N ARG A 40 3.74 13.44 -4.48
CA ARG A 40 2.59 13.49 -5.39
C ARG A 40 1.69 12.26 -5.19
N LEU A 41 2.27 11.07 -5.13
CA LEU A 41 1.51 9.83 -4.92
C LEU A 41 0.73 9.88 -3.60
N LYS A 42 1.37 10.27 -2.50
CA LYS A 42 0.73 10.40 -1.17
C LYS A 42 -0.41 11.41 -1.20
N THR A 43 -0.23 12.54 -1.87
CA THR A 43 -1.29 13.55 -2.04
C THR A 43 -2.51 12.96 -2.75
N GLU A 44 -2.32 12.24 -3.85
CA GLU A 44 -3.42 11.59 -4.59
C GLU A 44 -4.10 10.49 -3.77
N MET A 45 -3.32 9.73 -2.99
CA MET A 45 -3.86 8.73 -2.07
C MET A 45 -4.73 9.39 -1.00
N LEU A 46 -4.28 10.50 -0.41
CA LEU A 46 -5.01 11.23 0.61
C LEU A 46 -6.35 11.75 0.07
N ASP A 47 -6.37 12.31 -1.14
CA ASP A 47 -7.58 12.78 -1.80
C ASP A 47 -8.64 11.66 -1.93
N ILE A 48 -8.21 10.45 -2.29
CA ILE A 48 -9.10 9.29 -2.35
C ILE A 48 -9.59 8.90 -0.96
N LEU A 49 -8.72 8.89 0.04
CA LEU A 49 -9.10 8.55 1.42
C LEU A 49 -10.13 9.55 1.98
N GLN A 50 -10.09 10.83 1.58
CA GLN A 50 -11.11 11.81 1.98
C GLN A 50 -12.52 11.46 1.49
N ILE A 51 -12.67 10.77 0.35
CA ILE A 51 -13.97 10.29 -0.14
C ILE A 51 -14.64 9.36 0.89
N TYR A 52 -13.83 8.62 1.65
CA TYR A 52 -14.26 7.62 2.62
C TYR A 52 -14.28 8.11 4.07
N LYS A 53 -14.16 9.43 4.30
CA LYS A 53 -14.07 10.02 5.66
C LYS A 53 -15.22 9.62 6.58
N SER A 54 -16.45 9.54 6.06
CA SER A 54 -17.64 9.11 6.81
C SER A 54 -17.59 7.64 7.25
N GLU A 55 -16.79 6.82 6.58
CA GLU A 55 -16.63 5.38 6.86
C GLU A 55 -15.34 5.07 7.66
N SER A 56 -14.58 6.10 8.04
CA SER A 56 -13.28 5.99 8.72
C SER A 56 -13.30 5.01 9.89
N LYS A 57 -14.31 5.06 10.76
CA LYS A 57 -14.43 4.12 11.90
C LYS A 57 -14.52 2.66 11.45
N ARG A 58 -15.25 2.37 10.36
CA ARG A 58 -15.40 1.00 9.85
C ARG A 58 -14.11 0.52 9.18
N ILE A 59 -13.42 1.42 8.49
CA ILE A 59 -12.11 1.15 7.88
C ILE A 59 -11.07 0.85 8.97
N MET A 60 -10.99 1.68 10.03
CA MET A 60 -10.08 1.45 11.15
C MET A 60 -10.31 0.10 11.84
N ASN A 61 -11.57 -0.28 12.07
CA ASN A 61 -11.89 -1.58 12.65
C ASN A 61 -11.43 -2.77 11.77
N ILE A 62 -11.34 -2.58 10.44
CA ILE A 62 -10.80 -3.60 9.53
C ILE A 62 -9.28 -3.62 9.66
N ILE A 63 -8.64 -2.46 9.62
CA ILE A 63 -7.19 -2.29 9.76
C ILE A 63 -6.68 -2.93 11.06
N ASP A 64 -7.33 -2.66 12.20
CA ASP A 64 -6.96 -3.23 13.50
C ASP A 64 -6.99 -4.76 13.49
N LYS A 65 -8.04 -5.35 12.87
CA LYS A 65 -8.16 -6.81 12.74
C LYS A 65 -7.04 -7.39 11.90
N VAL A 66 -6.69 -6.73 10.80
CA VAL A 66 -5.59 -7.18 9.93
C VAL A 66 -4.26 -7.08 10.66
N HIS A 67 -3.97 -5.96 11.33
CA HIS A 67 -2.73 -5.81 12.09
C HIS A 67 -2.61 -6.87 13.20
N HIS A 68 -3.70 -7.16 13.92
CA HIS A 68 -3.70 -8.25 14.90
C HIS A 68 -3.42 -9.61 14.26
N ALA A 69 -4.04 -9.93 13.12
CA ALA A 69 -3.81 -11.19 12.42
C ALA A 69 -2.36 -11.32 11.92
N VAL A 70 -1.81 -10.23 11.36
CA VAL A 70 -0.42 -10.16 10.90
C VAL A 70 0.54 -10.33 12.08
N ALA A 71 0.31 -9.64 13.21
CA ALA A 71 1.15 -9.71 14.40
C ALA A 71 1.22 -11.12 15.03
N VAL A 72 0.15 -11.92 14.89
CA VAL A 72 0.12 -13.31 15.36
C VAL A 72 0.95 -14.24 14.46
N LYS A 73 1.12 -13.91 13.17
CA LYS A 73 2.02 -14.66 12.28
C LYS A 73 3.47 -14.34 12.66
N LYS A 74 4.10 -15.21 13.46
CA LYS A 74 5.52 -15.12 13.84
C LYS A 74 6.41 -15.23 12.60
N GLY A 75 6.89 -14.09 12.08
CA GLY A 75 7.92 -14.04 11.05
C GLY A 75 8.94 -12.94 11.37
N ASN A 76 10.22 -13.26 11.27
CA ASN A 76 11.30 -12.29 11.39
C ASN A 76 11.55 -11.70 10.01
N PHE A 77 10.90 -10.57 9.71
CA PHE A 77 11.09 -9.87 8.45
C PHE A 77 11.88 -8.59 8.67
N CYS A 78 12.93 -8.40 7.89
CA CYS A 78 13.58 -7.10 7.73
C CYS A 78 13.00 -6.47 6.47
N ILE A 79 12.23 -5.39 6.64
CA ILE A 79 11.59 -4.65 5.55
C ILE A 79 11.65 -3.15 5.86
N THR A 80 11.58 -2.33 4.81
CA THR A 80 11.28 -0.91 4.97
C THR A 80 9.78 -0.69 4.81
N ALA A 81 9.19 0.24 5.59
CA ALA A 81 7.77 0.58 5.47
C ALA A 81 7.39 1.02 4.04
N PRO A 82 8.22 1.80 3.32
CA PRO A 82 8.02 2.10 1.91
C PRO A 82 7.92 0.90 0.98
N GLN A 83 8.84 -0.06 1.10
CA GLN A 83 8.82 -1.27 0.27
C GLN A 83 7.55 -2.08 0.51
N LEU A 84 7.10 -2.19 1.77
CA LEU A 84 5.83 -2.84 2.08
C LEU A 84 4.65 -2.09 1.46
N ALA A 85 4.60 -0.77 1.57
CA ALA A 85 3.54 0.04 0.98
C ALA A 85 3.43 -0.15 -0.54
N LEU A 86 4.56 -0.06 -1.23
CA LEU A 86 4.63 -0.22 -2.67
C LEU A 86 4.30 -1.66 -3.08
N SER A 87 4.77 -2.65 -2.32
CA SER A 87 4.42 -4.06 -2.54
C SER A 87 2.91 -4.27 -2.40
N LEU A 88 2.27 -3.70 -1.38
CA LEU A 88 0.81 -3.74 -1.24
C LEU A 88 0.13 -3.18 -2.48
N LEU A 89 0.46 -1.95 -2.88
CA LEU A 89 -0.16 -1.30 -4.04
C LEU A 89 0.01 -2.13 -5.33
N CYS A 90 1.20 -2.67 -5.58
CA CYS A 90 1.49 -3.51 -6.74
C CYS A 90 0.76 -4.86 -6.71
N LEU A 91 0.45 -5.41 -5.54
CA LEU A 91 -0.20 -6.72 -5.42
C LEU A 91 -1.71 -6.64 -5.34
N PHE A 92 -2.30 -5.62 -4.72
CA PHE A 92 -3.76 -5.62 -4.52
C PHE A 92 -4.54 -4.76 -5.51
N LEU A 93 -3.92 -3.78 -6.18
CA LEU A 93 -4.62 -2.91 -7.13
C LEU A 93 -4.84 -3.56 -8.51
N PRO A 94 -3.87 -4.29 -9.10
CA PRO A 94 -4.04 -4.86 -10.44
C PRO A 94 -5.16 -5.91 -10.52
N PRO A 95 -5.92 -5.98 -11.62
CA PRO A 95 -7.01 -6.96 -11.77
C PRO A 95 -6.58 -8.43 -11.70
N ASN A 96 -5.40 -8.75 -12.25
CA ASN A 96 -4.86 -10.11 -12.35
C ASN A 96 -4.55 -10.70 -10.96
N GLU A 97 -3.95 -9.90 -10.08
CA GLU A 97 -3.60 -10.34 -8.72
C GLU A 97 -4.83 -10.56 -7.82
N ARG A 98 -5.97 -9.97 -8.21
CA ARG A 98 -7.22 -10.04 -7.46
C ARG A 98 -8.17 -11.16 -7.90
N LYS A 99 -7.68 -12.08 -8.73
CA LYS A 99 -8.51 -13.16 -9.31
C LYS A 99 -9.77 -12.60 -10.00
N PHE A 100 -9.61 -11.50 -10.76
CA PHE A 100 -10.69 -10.79 -11.47
C PHE A 100 -11.77 -10.14 -10.60
N LYS A 101 -11.55 -10.00 -9.28
CA LYS A 101 -12.44 -9.17 -8.45
C LYS A 101 -12.29 -7.70 -8.83
N ARG A 102 -13.43 -7.04 -9.04
CA ARG A 102 -13.50 -5.63 -9.45
C ARG A 102 -13.08 -4.70 -8.30
N LEU A 103 -12.22 -3.74 -8.61
CA LEU A 103 -11.86 -2.62 -7.74
C LEU A 103 -12.94 -1.55 -7.77
N CYS A 104 -13.13 -0.84 -6.65
CA CYS A 104 -13.97 0.34 -6.68
C CYS A 104 -13.40 1.36 -7.67
N GLU A 105 -14.26 2.17 -8.25
CA GLU A 105 -13.90 3.09 -9.32
C GLU A 105 -12.79 4.09 -8.89
N PRO A 106 -12.82 4.70 -7.69
CA PRO A 106 -11.74 5.60 -7.27
C PRO A 106 -10.35 4.95 -7.26
N LEU A 107 -10.26 3.72 -6.73
CA LEU A 107 -9.00 2.98 -6.68
C LEU A 107 -8.61 2.41 -8.06
N THR A 108 -9.57 2.11 -8.93
CA THR A 108 -9.31 1.73 -10.33
C THR A 108 -8.65 2.88 -11.08
N ASN A 109 -9.24 4.07 -10.98
CA ASN A 109 -8.74 5.27 -11.65
C ASN A 109 -7.36 5.67 -11.12
N PHE A 110 -7.16 5.53 -9.80
CA PHE A 110 -5.85 5.72 -9.18
C PHE A 110 -4.79 4.78 -9.76
N TRP A 111 -5.10 3.49 -9.84
CA TRP A 111 -4.16 2.49 -10.36
C TRP A 111 -3.81 2.77 -11.82
N VAL A 112 -4.81 2.95 -12.68
CA VAL A 112 -4.60 3.22 -14.11
C VAL A 112 -3.72 4.47 -14.33
N LYS A 113 -3.91 5.50 -13.50
CA LYS A 113 -3.14 6.74 -13.58
C LYS A 113 -1.69 6.60 -13.07
N ASN A 114 -1.48 5.77 -12.03
CA ASN A 114 -0.22 5.73 -11.28
C ASN A 114 0.58 4.43 -11.43
N GLU A 115 0.10 3.43 -12.17
CA GLU A 115 0.73 2.11 -12.30
C GLU A 115 2.21 2.20 -12.68
N GLU A 116 2.54 2.91 -13.76
CA GLU A 116 3.93 3.05 -14.23
C GLU A 116 4.82 3.71 -13.18
N LEU A 117 4.29 4.70 -12.47
CA LEU A 117 5.00 5.41 -11.41
C LEU A 117 5.30 4.48 -10.23
N ILE A 118 4.28 3.79 -9.72
CA ILE A 118 4.40 2.89 -8.58
C ILE A 118 5.39 1.76 -8.91
N ARG A 119 5.29 1.17 -10.11
CA ARG A 119 6.22 0.15 -10.60
C ARG A 119 7.65 0.66 -10.73
N SER A 120 7.83 1.90 -11.22
CA SER A 120 9.15 2.53 -11.29
C SER A 120 9.76 2.75 -9.90
N ILE A 121 8.97 3.23 -8.93
CA ILE A 121 9.45 3.49 -7.57
C ILE A 121 9.83 2.18 -6.86
N ILE A 122 9.00 1.12 -6.95
CA ILE A 122 9.29 -0.15 -6.28
C ILE A 122 10.54 -0.84 -6.86
N VAL A 123 10.72 -0.82 -8.18
CA VAL A 123 11.93 -1.36 -8.83
C VAL A 123 13.16 -0.63 -8.29
N ARG A 124 13.12 0.70 -8.22
CA ARG A 124 14.26 1.48 -7.68
C ARG A 124 14.47 1.28 -6.19
N ALA A 125 13.41 1.11 -5.40
CA ALA A 125 13.50 0.78 -3.99
C ALA A 125 14.14 -0.60 -3.76
N ASN A 126 13.91 -1.53 -4.68
CA ASN A 126 14.45 -2.88 -4.65
C ASN A 126 15.84 -3.00 -5.28
N ASP A 127 16.20 -2.26 -6.33
CA ASP A 127 17.52 -2.33 -6.99
C ASP A 127 18.63 -1.55 -6.24
N GLY A 128 18.40 -1.23 -4.97
CA GLY A 128 19.26 -0.35 -4.17
C GLY A 128 19.78 -1.00 -2.88
N LYS A 129 20.04 -0.16 -1.88
CA LYS A 129 20.55 -0.56 -0.54
C LYS A 129 19.68 -1.63 0.16
N TYR A 130 18.41 -1.76 -0.25
CA TYR A 130 17.39 -2.57 0.40
C TYR A 130 16.90 -3.76 -0.44
N GLU A 131 17.66 -4.18 -1.46
CA GLU A 131 17.32 -5.31 -2.34
C GLU A 131 17.01 -6.60 -1.57
N ASN A 132 17.84 -6.91 -0.56
CA ASN A 132 17.68 -8.10 0.29
C ASN A 132 16.35 -8.14 1.06
N TYR A 133 15.61 -7.03 1.10
CA TYR A 133 14.33 -6.91 1.80
C TYR A 133 13.11 -7.02 0.87
N ALA A 134 13.32 -6.99 -0.46
CA ALA A 134 12.23 -7.00 -1.44
C ALA A 134 11.35 -8.26 -1.33
N GLN A 135 11.97 -9.44 -1.19
CA GLN A 135 11.22 -10.69 -1.03
C GLN A 135 10.42 -10.71 0.28
N ALA A 136 11.01 -10.19 1.36
CA ALA A 136 10.34 -10.13 2.65
C ALA A 136 9.16 -9.14 2.64
N SER A 137 9.27 -8.00 1.93
CA SER A 137 8.18 -7.03 1.80
C SER A 137 7.01 -7.58 1.00
N GLU A 138 7.28 -8.31 -0.07
CA GLU A 138 6.26 -8.99 -0.86
C GLU A 138 5.53 -10.08 -0.03
N GLN A 139 6.29 -10.90 0.70
CA GLN A 139 5.72 -11.93 1.58
C GLN A 139 4.80 -11.33 2.65
N ILE A 140 5.23 -10.24 3.31
CA ILE A 140 4.36 -9.56 4.27
C ILE A 140 3.14 -8.97 3.58
N ALA A 141 3.28 -8.35 2.41
CA ALA A 141 2.15 -7.77 1.67
C ALA A 141 1.08 -8.84 1.36
N TYR A 142 1.48 -10.05 0.96
CA TYR A 142 0.54 -11.17 0.80
C TYR A 142 -0.15 -11.53 2.13
N ILE A 143 0.56 -11.53 3.26
CA ILE A 143 -0.07 -11.77 4.57
C ILE A 143 -1.17 -10.74 4.86
N TYR A 144 -0.93 -9.45 4.58
CA TYR A 144 -1.95 -8.41 4.73
C TYR A 144 -3.16 -8.66 3.82
N ILE A 145 -2.92 -8.97 2.55
CA ILE A 145 -3.98 -9.22 1.54
C ILE A 145 -4.80 -10.47 1.88
N GLU A 146 -4.20 -11.51 2.46
CA GLU A 146 -4.90 -12.73 2.86
C GLU A 146 -5.80 -12.55 4.08
N ASN A 147 -5.49 -11.59 4.95
CA ASN A 147 -6.16 -11.41 6.25
C ASN A 147 -7.23 -10.29 6.24
N ILE A 148 -7.44 -9.62 5.09
CA ILE A 148 -8.42 -8.53 4.91
C ILE A 148 -9.86 -9.03 4.81
#